data_AF-A0A8D8A0G0-F1
#
_entry.id   AF-A0A8D8A0G0-F1
#
_cell.length_a   1.000
_cell.length_b   1.000
_cell.length_c   1.000
_cell.angle_alpha   90.00
_cell.angle_beta   90.00
_cell.angle_gamma   90.00
#
_symmetry.space_group_name_H-M   'P 1'
#
loop_
_entity.id
_entity.type
_entity.pdbx_description
1 polymer ?
#
loop_
_entity_poly.entity_id
_entity_poly.type
_entity_poly.pdbx_seq_one_letter_code
_entity_poly.pdbx_strand_id
1 'polypeptide(L)'
;MEPENQAQQYGEVNQLGGVFVNGRPLPNSTRMRIVELARLGIRPCDISRQLRVSHGCVSKILARYHETGSILPGAIGGSKPRVTTPKVVTYIRELKQKDPGIFAWEIR
;
A
#
# COMPACT_ATOMS: atom_id res chain seq x y z
N MET A 1 -23.87 -10.49 2.86
CA MET A 1 -22.63 -11.28 3.00
C MET A 1 -21.89 -11.10 1.70
N GLU A 2 -20.94 -10.16 1.66
CA GLU A 2 -20.10 -9.94 0.48
C GLU A 2 -19.20 -11.17 0.28
N PRO A 3 -19.03 -11.69 -0.94
CA PRO A 3 -18.18 -12.83 -1.17
C PRO A 3 -16.73 -12.40 -0.96
N GLU A 4 -16.07 -13.00 0.03
CA GLU A 4 -14.63 -12.91 0.18
C GLU A 4 -13.99 -13.38 -1.13
N ASN A 5 -13.39 -12.44 -1.84
CA ASN A 5 -12.69 -12.66 -3.10
C ASN A 5 -11.68 -13.81 -2.90
N GLN A 6 -12.04 -15.01 -3.36
CA GLN A 6 -11.19 -16.19 -3.39
C GLN A 6 -10.07 -15.92 -4.39
N ALA A 7 -9.06 -15.17 -3.96
CA ALA A 7 -7.83 -15.01 -4.70
C ALA A 7 -7.12 -16.37 -4.72
N GLN A 8 -7.27 -17.06 -5.85
CA GLN A 8 -6.45 -18.13 -6.40
C GLN A 8 -5.16 -18.39 -5.60
N GLN A 9 -5.01 -19.62 -5.11
CA GLN A 9 -3.96 -20.17 -4.27
C GLN A 9 -2.58 -20.23 -4.98
N TYR A 10 -2.04 -19.10 -5.42
CA TYR A 10 -0.68 -18.96 -5.96
C TYR A 10 0.20 -18.25 -4.94
N GLY A 11 0.79 -19.02 -4.02
CA GLY A 11 1.74 -18.52 -3.04
C GLY A 11 3.06 -19.26 -3.14
N GLU A 12 4.17 -18.53 -3.12
CA GLU A 12 5.51 -19.09 -2.95
C GLU A 12 5.80 -19.31 -1.47
N VAL A 13 6.69 -20.26 -1.17
CA VAL A 13 7.13 -20.54 0.20
C VAL A 13 8.52 -19.93 0.38
N ASN A 14 8.68 -19.10 1.40
CA ASN A 14 9.99 -18.55 1.75
C ASN A 14 10.85 -19.56 2.53
N GLN A 15 12.10 -19.21 2.82
CA GLN A 15 13.05 -20.07 3.56
C GLN A 15 12.61 -20.41 5.00
N LEU A 16 11.68 -19.65 5.58
CA LEU A 16 11.11 -19.90 6.90
C LEU A 16 9.83 -20.77 6.83
N GLY A 17 9.45 -21.24 5.65
CA GLY A 17 8.23 -22.03 5.44
C GLY A 17 6.94 -21.23 5.47
N GLY A 18 7.01 -19.91 5.27
CA GLY A 18 5.85 -19.02 5.21
C GLY A 18 5.41 -18.74 3.78
N VAL A 19 4.09 -18.73 3.55
CA VAL A 19 3.49 -18.50 2.23
C VAL A 19 3.38 -17.00 1.96
N PHE A 20 3.76 -16.57 0.77
CA PHE A 20 3.66 -15.18 0.32
C PHE A 20 3.35 -15.10 -1.18
N VAL A 21 2.90 -13.93 -1.63
CA VAL A 21 2.65 -13.66 -3.05
C VAL A 21 3.60 -12.57 -3.51
N ASN A 22 4.45 -12.87 -4.48
CA ASN A 22 5.42 -11.91 -5.02
C ASN A 22 4.72 -10.65 -5.57
N GLY A 23 5.25 -9.48 -5.22
CA GLY A 23 4.68 -8.18 -5.62
C GLY A 23 3.40 -7.76 -4.89
N ARG A 24 2.88 -8.55 -3.95
CA ARG A 24 1.70 -8.20 -3.14
C ARG A 24 2.07 -7.95 -1.67
N PRO A 25 1.35 -7.06 -0.97
CA PRO A 25 1.50 -6.91 0.48
C PRO A 25 1.15 -8.19 1.24
N LEU A 26 1.74 -8.36 2.42
CA LEU A 26 1.26 -9.37 3.38
C LEU A 26 -0.20 -9.10 3.77
N PRO A 27 -0.99 -10.15 4.07
CA PRO A 27 -2.34 -10.01 4.59
C PRO A 27 -2.40 -9.11 5.83
N ASN A 28 -3.46 -8.30 5.96
CA ASN A 28 -3.62 -7.38 7.09
C ASN A 28 -3.64 -8.11 8.44
N SER A 29 -4.15 -9.33 8.51
CA SER A 29 -4.11 -10.18 9.70
C SER A 29 -2.67 -10.46 10.16
N THR A 30 -1.78 -10.86 9.25
CA THR A 30 -0.35 -11.06 9.55
C THR A 30 0.33 -9.76 9.96
N ARG A 31 0.02 -8.64 9.30
CA ARG A 31 0.57 -7.32 9.61
C ARG A 31 0.16 -6.84 11.02
N MET A 32 -1.12 -7.02 11.38
CA MET A 32 -1.61 -6.76 12.73
C MET A 32 -0.90 -7.64 13.75
N ARG A 33 -0.76 -8.94 13.47
CA ARG A 33 -0.08 -9.87 14.39
C ARG A 33 1.38 -9.50 14.64
N ILE A 34 2.10 -9.01 13.62
CA ILE A 34 3.48 -8.49 13.78
C ILE A 34 3.52 -7.35 14.81
N VAL A 35 2.61 -6.38 14.68
CA VAL A 35 2.54 -5.22 15.59
C VAL A 35 2.14 -5.66 17.00
N GLU A 36 1.16 -6.55 17.12
CA GLU A 36 0.70 -7.08 18.41
C GLU A 36 1.84 -7.76 19.17
N LEU A 37 2.58 -8.68 18.53
CA LEU A 37 3.70 -9.38 19.18
C LEU A 37 4.81 -8.41 19.58
N ALA A 38 5.10 -7.39 18.78
CA ALA A 38 6.08 -6.36 19.13
C ALA A 38 5.62 -5.53 20.34
N ARG A 39 4.32 -5.19 20.44
CA ARG A 39 3.75 -4.51 21.61
C ARG A 39 3.81 -5.35 22.88
N LEU A 40 3.77 -6.68 22.75
CA LEU A 40 4.00 -7.63 23.85
C LEU A 40 5.50 -7.79 24.21
N GLY A 41 6.40 -7.02 23.59
CA GLY A 41 7.83 -7.03 23.88
C GLY A 41 8.60 -8.17 23.21
N ILE A 42 7.98 -8.91 22.27
CA ILE A 42 8.65 -9.98 21.55
C ILE A 42 9.64 -9.37 20.54
N ARG A 43 10.86 -9.91 20.52
CA ARG A 43 11.93 -9.40 19.65
C ARG A 43 11.57 -9.62 18.17
N PRO A 44 11.90 -8.69 17.26
CA PRO A 44 11.59 -8.82 15.82
C PRO A 44 12.10 -10.12 15.17
N CYS A 45 13.25 -10.64 15.61
CA CYS A 45 13.79 -11.91 15.13
C CYS A 45 12.93 -13.12 15.54
N ASP A 46 12.31 -13.08 16.72
CA ASP A 46 11.41 -14.13 17.20
C ASP A 46 10.05 -14.02 16.50
N ILE A 47 9.54 -12.81 16.28
CA ILE A 47 8.34 -12.57 15.46
C ILE A 47 8.52 -13.13 14.04
N SER A 48 9.68 -12.87 13.42
CA SER A 48 10.02 -13.37 12.08
C SER A 48 9.92 -14.89 12.01
N ARG A 49 10.50 -15.60 12.99
CA ARG A 49 10.47 -17.07 13.04
C ARG A 49 9.07 -17.61 13.33
N GLN A 50 8.35 -17.03 14.30
CA GLN A 50 7.01 -17.48 14.69
C GLN A 50 5.99 -17.32 13.57
N LEU A 51 6.00 -16.17 12.88
CA LEU A 51 5.06 -15.88 11.79
C LEU A 51 5.56 -16.35 10.42
N ARG A 52 6.78 -16.91 10.36
CA ARG A 52 7.46 -17.34 9.13
C ARG A 52 7.52 -16.23 8.07
N VAL A 53 7.72 -15.00 8.53
CA VAL A 53 7.87 -13.80 7.68
C VAL A 53 9.33 -13.37 7.71
N SER A 54 9.88 -12.93 6.58
CA SER A 54 11.28 -12.49 6.53
C SER A 54 11.54 -11.34 7.50
N HIS A 55 12.70 -11.36 8.16
CA HIS A 55 13.09 -10.34 9.13
C HIS A 55 12.99 -8.91 8.58
N GLY A 56 13.43 -8.71 7.33
CA GLY A 56 13.32 -7.41 6.66
C GLY A 56 11.88 -6.94 6.46
N CYS A 57 10.92 -7.85 6.24
CA CYS A 57 9.51 -7.50 6.15
C CYS A 57 8.94 -7.11 7.52
N VAL A 58 9.27 -7.87 8.58
CA VAL A 58 8.91 -7.53 9.97
C VAL A 58 9.42 -6.14 10.34
N SER A 59 10.72 -5.88 10.12
CA SER A 59 11.35 -4.58 10.40
C SER A 59 10.67 -3.43 9.64
N LYS A 60 10.38 -3.62 8.34
CA LYS A 60 9.70 -2.60 7.52
C LYS A 60 8.29 -2.28 8.00
N ILE A 61 7.55 -3.29 8.45
CA ILE A 61 6.19 -3.10 8.99
C ILE A 61 6.24 -2.34 10.32
N LEU A 62 7.14 -2.74 11.22
CA LEU A 62 7.29 -2.08 12.53
C LEU A 62 7.75 -0.63 12.36
N ALA A 63 8.75 -0.36 11.52
CA ALA A 63 9.21 1.01 11.25
C ALA A 63 8.06 1.90 10.76
N ARG A 64 7.29 1.45 9.76
CA ARG A 64 6.12 2.19 9.25
C ARG A 64 5.06 2.41 10.33
N TYR A 65 4.81 1.42 11.17
CA TYR A 65 3.84 1.53 12.26
C TYR A 65 4.31 2.55 13.31
N HIS A 66 5.60 2.59 13.65
CA HIS A 66 6.16 3.63 14.52
C HIS A 66 6.06 5.03 13.92
N GLU A 67 6.26 5.17 12.60
CA GLU A 67 6.19 6.46 11.90
C GLU A 67 4.75 6.97 11.72
N THR A 68 3.79 6.08 11.45
CA THR A 68 2.45 6.48 10.97
C THR A 68 1.29 5.96 11.81
N GLY A 69 1.52 4.98 12.69
CA GLY A 69 0.46 4.25 13.40
C GLY A 69 -0.38 3.31 12.52
N SER A 70 -0.12 3.24 11.20
CA SER A 70 -0.95 2.47 10.27
C SER A 70 -0.40 1.08 10.01
N ILE A 71 -1.27 0.08 10.10
CA ILE A 71 -0.98 -1.28 9.62
C ILE A 71 -1.19 -1.43 8.12
N LEU A 72 -1.82 -0.47 7.44
CA LEU A 72 -2.14 -0.60 6.03
C LEU A 72 -0.88 -0.47 5.15
N PRO A 73 -0.76 -1.26 4.07
CA PRO A 73 0.29 -1.06 3.10
C PRO A 73 0.15 0.32 2.43
N GLY A 74 1.26 0.86 1.93
CA GLY A 74 1.21 2.05 1.08
C GLY A 74 0.48 1.76 -0.24
N ALA A 75 0.02 2.82 -0.90
CA ALA A 75 -0.54 2.69 -2.25
C ALA A 75 0.52 2.08 -3.19
N ILE A 76 0.12 1.05 -3.95
CA ILE A 76 0.96 0.36 -4.93
C ILE A 76 0.44 0.69 -6.32
N GLY A 77 1.35 1.06 -7.22
CA GLY A 77 1.02 1.43 -8.59
C GLY A 77 0.61 2.88 -8.74
N GLY A 78 -0.02 3.18 -9.87
CA GLY A 78 -0.33 4.54 -10.29
C GLY A 78 0.87 5.26 -10.93
N SER A 79 0.60 6.45 -11.46
CA SER A 79 1.59 7.31 -12.08
C SER A 79 1.43 8.74 -11.60
N LYS A 80 2.54 9.45 -11.43
CA LYS A 80 2.48 10.90 -11.24
C LYS A 80 1.87 11.55 -12.50
N PRO A 81 0.99 12.57 -12.37
CA PRO A 81 0.45 13.30 -13.50
C PRO A 81 1.56 13.89 -14.36
N ARG A 82 1.65 13.48 -15.64
CA ARG A 82 2.65 14.01 -16.59
C ARG A 82 2.15 15.25 -17.32
N VAL A 83 0.88 15.24 -17.73
CA VAL A 83 0.25 16.33 -18.51
C VAL A 83 -0.77 17.11 -17.67
N THR A 84 -1.49 16.42 -16.78
CA THR A 84 -2.45 17.01 -15.85
C THR A 84 -1.76 17.53 -14.59
N THR A 85 -0.73 18.36 -14.78
CA THR A 85 -0.05 19.01 -13.65
C THR A 85 -1.02 19.97 -12.94
N PRO A 86 -0.83 20.25 -11.63
CA PRO A 86 -1.71 21.15 -10.90
C PRO A 86 -1.86 22.52 -11.57
N LYS A 87 -0.79 23.05 -12.18
CA LYS A 87 -0.81 24.33 -12.91
C LYS A 87 -1.76 24.28 -14.12
N VAL A 88 -1.66 23.22 -14.95
CA VAL A 88 -2.52 23.04 -16.12
C VAL A 88 -3.98 22.85 -15.69
N VAL A 89 -4.23 22.04 -14.66
CA VAL A 89 -5.59 21.80 -14.15
C VAL A 89 -6.21 23.08 -13.61
N THR A 90 -5.45 23.91 -12.89
CA THR A 90 -5.92 25.21 -12.41
C THR A 90 -6.20 26.17 -13.55
N TYR A 91 -5.31 26.25 -14.54
CA TYR A 91 -5.51 27.10 -15.72
C TYR A 91 -6.76 26.73 -16.52
N ILE A 92 -6.98 25.43 -16.76
CA ILE A 92 -8.20 24.93 -17.42
C ILE A 92 -9.45 25.31 -16.62
N ARG A 93 -9.40 25.18 -15.28
CA ARG A 93 -10.52 25.55 -14.40
C ARG A 93 -10.84 27.04 -14.50
N GLU A 94 -9.83 27.90 -14.51
CA GLU A 94 -10.01 29.34 -14.64
C GLU A 94 -10.63 29.73 -15.98
N LEU A 95 -10.18 29.15 -17.10
CA LEU A 95 -10.77 29.37 -18.41
C LEU A 95 -12.24 28.95 -18.45
N LYS A 96 -12.55 27.77 -17.90
CA LYS A 96 -13.93 27.25 -17.82
C LYS A 96 -14.84 28.05 -16.90
N GLN A 97 -14.29 28.68 -15.86
CA GLN A 97 -15.07 29.58 -14.99
C GLN A 97 -15.39 30.91 -15.68
N LYS A 98 -14.45 31.45 -16.45
CA LYS A 98 -14.64 32.71 -17.21
C LYS A 98 -15.59 32.52 -18.40
N ASP A 99 -15.45 31.40 -19.10
CA ASP A 99 -16.33 31.02 -20.19
C ASP A 99 -16.70 29.53 -20.07
N PRO A 100 -17.89 29.21 -19.54
CA PRO A 100 -18.36 27.84 -19.45
C PRO A 100 -18.50 27.14 -20.82
N GLY A 101 -18.73 27.92 -21.89
CA GLY A 101 -18.95 27.45 -23.25
C GLY A 101 -17.68 27.01 -23.99
N ILE A 102 -16.49 27.45 -23.54
CA ILE A 102 -15.22 27.18 -24.22
C ILE A 102 -14.99 25.68 -24.49
N PHE A 103 -14.72 25.28 -25.72
CA PHE A 103 -14.44 23.89 -26.08
C PHE A 103 -13.00 23.49 -25.72
N ALA A 104 -12.76 22.19 -25.52
CA ALA A 104 -11.46 21.69 -25.09
C ALA A 104 -10.32 22.02 -26.08
N TRP A 105 -10.60 22.05 -27.38
CA TRP A 105 -9.62 22.36 -28.43
C TRP A 105 -9.29 23.85 -28.53
N GLU A 106 -10.09 24.71 -27.90
CA GLU A 106 -9.87 26.16 -27.82
C GLU A 106 -8.91 26.53 -26.68
N ILE A 107 -8.73 25.64 -25.71
CA ILE A 107 -7.77 25.81 -24.61
C ILE A 107 -6.35 25.57 -25.13
N ARG A 108 -5.49 26.60 -25.03
CA ARG A 108 -4.09 26.59 -25.48
C ARG A 108 -3.10 26.58 -24.31
#